data_AF-A0A0D3ATI2-F1
#
_entry.id   AF-A0A0D3ATI2-F1
#
_cell.length_a   1.000
_cell.length_b   1.000
_cell.length_c   1.000
_cell.angle_alpha   90.00
_cell.angle_beta   90.00
_cell.angle_gamma   90.00
#
_symmetry.space_group_name_H-M   'P 1'
#
loop_
_entity.id
_entity.type
_entity.pdbx_description
1 polymer ?
#
loop_
_entity_poly.entity_id
_entity_poly.type
_entity_poly.pdbx_seq_one_letter_code
_entity_poly.pdbx_strand_id
1 'polypeptide(L)'
;MEPFVTMVPYLLVECTLSDDQKVQYTLEPYTYARQTDGVPQCRAGDCGPFALKYIECHALGMEFPKAFNKRNGKSIREKMAVDIFQELPMCHE
;
A
#
# COMPACT_ATOMS: atom_id res chain seq x y z
N MET A 1 -18.81 -3.26 1.36
CA MET A 1 -17.85 -3.26 0.25
C MET A 1 -18.43 -3.84 -1.04
N GLU A 2 -19.55 -4.57 -0.98
CA GLU A 2 -20.26 -5.15 -2.14
C GLU A 2 -20.29 -4.29 -3.42
N PRO A 3 -20.70 -3.01 -3.39
CA PRO A 3 -20.69 -2.20 -4.62
C PRO A 3 -19.29 -2.05 -5.22
N PHE A 4 -18.26 -1.85 -4.38
CA PHE A 4 -16.89 -1.67 -4.84
C PHE A 4 -16.31 -2.96 -5.41
N VAL A 5 -16.44 -4.08 -4.70
CA VAL A 5 -15.86 -5.33 -5.17
C VAL A 5 -16.50 -5.85 -6.44
N THR A 6 -17.78 -5.49 -6.66
CA THR A 6 -18.50 -5.81 -7.89
C THR A 6 -18.14 -4.85 -9.02
N MET A 7 -17.98 -3.54 -8.76
CA MET A 7 -17.72 -2.55 -9.82
C MET A 7 -16.28 -2.47 -10.30
N VAL A 8 -15.29 -2.67 -9.42
CA VAL A 8 -13.86 -2.57 -9.75
C VAL A 8 -13.45 -3.40 -10.98
N PRO A 9 -13.82 -4.67 -11.15
CA PRO A 9 -13.40 -5.44 -12.33
C PRO A 9 -13.94 -4.86 -13.63
N TYR A 10 -15.18 -4.34 -13.62
CA TYR A 10 -15.75 -3.65 -14.78
C TYR A 10 -15.01 -2.35 -15.09
N LEU A 11 -14.70 -1.55 -14.06
CA LEU A 11 -13.92 -0.32 -14.24
C LEU A 11 -12.53 -0.60 -14.83
N LEU A 12 -11.86 -1.67 -14.39
CA LEU A 12 -10.56 -2.06 -14.93
C LEU A 12 -10.65 -2.41 -16.42
N VAL A 13 -11.66 -3.19 -16.83
CA VAL A 13 -11.91 -3.54 -18.24
C VAL A 13 -12.18 -2.28 -19.08
N GLU A 14 -13.05 -1.38 -18.62
CA GLU A 14 -13.37 -0.14 -19.32
C GLU A 14 -12.19 0.84 -19.43
N CYS A 15 -11.27 0.82 -18.45
CA CYS A 15 -10.07 1.67 -18.47
C CYS A 15 -8.92 1.09 -19.32
N THR A 16 -9.04 -0.12 -19.85
CA THR A 16 -8.02 -0.66 -20.76
C THR A 16 -8.06 0.01 -22.13
N LEU A 17 -6.89 0.18 -22.75
CA LEU A 17 -6.75 0.89 -24.03
C LEU A 17 -6.93 -0.03 -25.25
N SER A 18 -6.95 -1.35 -25.05
CA SER A 18 -7.00 -2.34 -26.14
C SER A 18 -7.76 -3.60 -25.73
N ASP A 19 -8.37 -4.27 -26.70
CA ASP A 19 -9.10 -5.52 -26.46
C ASP A 19 -8.19 -6.67 -26.01
N ASP A 20 -6.92 -6.67 -26.42
CA ASP A 20 -5.90 -7.63 -25.95
C ASP A 20 -5.56 -7.46 -24.46
N GLN A 21 -5.75 -6.25 -23.90
CA GLN A 21 -5.61 -6.03 -22.46
C GLN A 21 -6.88 -6.44 -21.69
N LYS A 22 -8.07 -6.32 -22.31
CA LYS A 22 -9.34 -6.70 -21.68
C LYS A 22 -9.37 -8.19 -21.33
N VAL A 23 -8.81 -9.05 -22.18
CA VAL A 23 -8.78 -10.50 -21.92
C VAL A 23 -7.94 -10.90 -20.69
N GLN A 24 -7.16 -9.97 -20.12
CA GLN A 24 -6.39 -10.19 -18.90
C GLN A 24 -7.23 -10.04 -17.62
N TYR A 25 -8.42 -9.46 -17.70
CA TYR A 25 -9.26 -9.15 -16.55
C TYR A 25 -10.54 -10.01 -16.55
N THR A 26 -10.89 -10.53 -15.38
CA THR A 26 -12.16 -11.23 -15.14
C THR A 26 -13.22 -10.24 -14.65
N LEU A 27 -14.50 -10.50 -14.95
CA LEU A 27 -15.63 -9.75 -14.37
C LEU A 27 -16.12 -10.33 -13.03
N GLU A 28 -15.44 -11.34 -12.49
CA GLU A 28 -15.75 -11.89 -11.18
C GLU A 28 -15.54 -10.83 -10.09
N PRO A 29 -16.47 -10.71 -9.12
CA PRO A 29 -16.30 -9.79 -8.00
C PRO A 29 -15.04 -10.09 -7.19
N TYR A 30 -14.31 -9.06 -6.79
CA TYR A 30 -13.14 -9.23 -5.94
C TYR A 30 -13.49 -9.67 -4.53
N THR A 31 -12.59 -10.39 -3.87
CA THR A 31 -12.68 -10.59 -2.42
C THR A 31 -12.25 -9.34 -1.68
N TYR A 32 -12.91 -9.04 -0.57
CA TYR A 32 -12.50 -7.95 0.33
C TYR A 32 -12.12 -8.50 1.70
N ALA A 33 -10.93 -8.12 2.16
CA ALA A 33 -10.49 -8.34 3.53
C ALA A 33 -10.11 -7.01 4.18
N ARG A 34 -10.54 -6.83 5.43
CA ARG A 34 -10.04 -5.75 6.29
C ARG A 34 -9.18 -6.37 7.37
N GLN A 35 -7.87 -6.18 7.29
CA GLN A 35 -7.00 -6.55 8.39
C GLN A 35 -7.21 -5.57 9.55
N THR A 36 -7.57 -6.11 10.72
CA THR A 36 -7.62 -5.35 11.98
C THR A 36 -6.66 -5.92 13.01
N ASP A 37 -6.40 -7.23 12.93
CA ASP A 37 -5.54 -7.92 13.89
C ASP A 37 -4.07 -7.63 13.61
N GLY A 38 -3.34 -7.24 14.64
CA GLY A 38 -1.93 -6.87 14.52
C GLY A 38 -1.70 -5.54 13.80
N VAL A 39 -2.74 -4.79 13.42
CA VAL A 39 -2.57 -3.49 12.77
C VAL A 39 -1.98 -2.49 13.76
N PRO A 40 -0.79 -1.93 13.47
CA PRO A 40 -0.10 -1.02 14.36
C PRO A 40 -0.87 0.31 14.51
N GLN A 41 -1.00 0.78 15.76
CA GLN A 41 -1.56 2.10 16.05
C GLN A 41 -0.47 3.17 15.94
N CYS A 42 -0.72 4.19 15.12
CA CYS A 42 0.18 5.33 14.92
C CYS A 42 -0.38 6.61 15.55
N ARG A 43 0.44 7.66 15.69
CA ARG A 43 -0.04 8.99 16.13
C ARG A 43 -0.63 9.75 14.95
N ALA A 44 -1.39 10.80 15.23
CA ALA A 44 -1.79 11.76 14.21
C ALA A 44 -0.53 12.29 13.48
N GLY A 45 -0.56 12.27 12.15
CA GLY A 45 0.58 12.62 11.30
C GLY A 45 1.52 11.46 10.92
N ASP A 46 1.38 10.27 11.53
CA ASP A 46 2.20 9.09 11.20
C ASP A 46 1.50 8.11 10.24
N CYS A 47 0.26 8.40 9.82
CA CYS A 47 -0.52 7.49 8.99
C CYS A 47 0.14 7.15 7.64
N GLY A 48 0.77 8.13 6.98
CA GLY A 48 1.47 7.93 5.71
C GLY A 48 2.65 6.94 5.82
N PRO A 49 3.65 7.20 6.69
CA PRO A 49 4.76 6.29 6.95
C PRO A 49 4.32 4.86 7.30
N PHE A 50 3.31 4.73 8.17
CA PHE A 50 2.80 3.41 8.57
C PHE A 50 2.08 2.70 7.41
N ALA A 51 1.29 3.43 6.61
CA ALA A 51 0.63 2.85 5.44
C ALA A 51 1.64 2.34 4.41
N LEU A 52 2.66 3.13 4.09
CA LEU A 52 3.71 2.73 3.16
C LEU A 52 4.47 1.49 3.67
N LYS A 53 4.85 1.47 4.95
CA LYS A 53 5.54 0.31 5.51
C LYS A 53 4.66 -0.94 5.51
N TYR A 54 3.35 -0.77 5.72
CA TYR A 54 2.40 -1.87 5.70
C TYR A 54 2.27 -2.46 4.29
N ILE A 55 2.18 -1.60 3.26
CA ILE A 55 2.16 -2.01 1.85
C ILE A 55 3.43 -2.79 1.49
N GLU A 56 4.59 -2.26 1.88
CA GLU A 56 5.90 -2.92 1.65
C GLU A 56 5.96 -4.30 2.30
N CYS A 57 5.61 -4.42 3.59
CA CYS A 57 5.64 -5.70 4.30
C CYS A 57 4.66 -6.70 3.69
N HIS A 58 3.45 -6.24 3.31
CA HIS A 58 2.46 -7.10 2.67
C HIS A 58 2.93 -7.61 1.30
N ALA A 59 3.53 -6.74 0.47
CA ALA A 59 4.08 -7.12 -0.82
C ALA A 59 5.23 -8.15 -0.69
N LEU A 60 5.99 -8.08 0.40
CA LEU A 60 7.08 -9.01 0.69
C LEU A 60 6.64 -10.25 1.49
N GLY A 61 5.37 -10.37 1.87
CA GLY A 61 4.87 -11.48 2.70
C GLY A 61 5.46 -11.48 4.12
N MET A 62 5.84 -10.32 4.65
CA MET A 62 6.45 -10.16 5.97
C MET A 62 5.45 -9.61 7.00
N GLU A 63 5.65 -9.98 8.26
CA GLU A 63 4.95 -9.38 9.40
C GLU A 63 5.32 -7.91 9.58
N PHE A 64 4.38 -7.11 10.06
CA PHE A 64 4.63 -5.70 10.32
C PHE A 64 5.66 -5.53 11.46
N PRO A 65 6.73 -4.73 11.27
CA PRO A 65 7.79 -4.63 12.27
C PRO A 65 7.30 -4.04 13.60
N LYS A 66 7.52 -4.73 14.72
CA LYS A 66 7.24 -4.19 16.08
C LYS A 66 8.06 -2.93 16.39
N ALA A 67 9.21 -2.80 15.73
CA ALA A 67 10.03 -1.61 15.76
C ALA A 67 9.33 -0.41 15.09
N PHE A 68 8.27 -0.58 14.30
CA PHE A 68 7.46 0.54 13.82
C PHE A 68 6.27 0.76 14.77
N ASN A 69 6.39 1.70 15.71
CA ASN A 69 5.33 1.98 16.67
C ASN A 69 5.20 3.47 17.01
N LYS A 70 4.12 3.84 17.70
CA LYS A 70 3.84 5.24 18.05
C LYS A 70 4.91 5.96 18.87
N ARG A 71 5.87 5.25 19.49
CA ARG A 71 6.93 5.85 20.31
C ARG A 71 8.10 6.36 19.46
N ASN A 72 8.28 5.83 18.25
CA ASN A 72 9.41 6.16 17.39
C ASN A 72 9.02 6.70 16.00
N GLY A 73 7.84 7.32 15.90
CA GLY A 73 7.35 7.96 14.67
C GLY A 73 8.36 8.94 14.06
N LYS A 74 9.08 9.73 14.86
CA LYS A 74 10.13 10.64 14.35
C LYS A 74 11.22 9.88 13.60
N SER A 75 11.86 8.90 14.26
CA SER A 75 12.96 8.12 13.68
C SER A 75 12.52 7.30 12.46
N ILE A 76 11.28 6.80 12.47
CA ILE A 76 10.66 6.15 11.30
C ILE A 76 10.61 7.10 10.11
N ARG A 77 10.09 8.32 10.30
CA ARG A 77 9.97 9.32 9.23
C ARG A 77 11.34 9.73 8.70
N GLU A 78 12.29 9.99 9.60
CA GLU A 78 13.67 10.34 9.23
C GLU A 78 14.33 9.22 8.43
N LYS A 79 14.18 7.96 8.88
CA LYS A 79 14.71 6.80 8.15
C LYS A 79 14.09 6.69 6.76
N MET A 80 12.77 6.76 6.64
CA MET A 80 12.10 6.69 5.34
C MET A 80 12.52 7.84 4.42
N ALA A 81 12.70 9.05 4.95
CA ALA A 81 13.19 10.17 4.16
C ALA A 81 14.61 9.93 3.62
N VAL A 82 15.51 9.38 4.44
CA VAL A 82 16.86 8.99 4.02
C VAL A 82 16.81 7.88 2.99
N ASP A 83 16.02 6.83 3.23
CA ASP A 83 15.89 5.70 2.31
C ASP A 83 15.37 6.19 0.94
N ILE A 84 14.34 7.05 0.90
CA ILE A 84 13.83 7.66 -0.35
C ILE A 84 14.88 8.53 -1.03
N PHE A 85 15.60 9.36 -0.27
CA PHE A 85 16.62 10.25 -0.81
C PHE A 85 17.73 9.45 -1.51
N GLN A 86 18.16 8.34 -0.90
CA GLN A 86 19.19 7.45 -1.46
C GLN A 86 18.74 6.72 -2.73
N GLU A 87 17.47 6.31 -2.79
CA GLU A 87 16.90 5.63 -3.96
C GLU A 87 16.69 6.57 -5.17
N LEU A 88 16.62 7.89 -4.94
CA LEU A 88 16.40 8.88 -5.99
C LEU A 88 17.74 9.47 -6.48
N PRO A 89 18.30 9.00 -7.62
CA PRO A 89 19.61 9.44 -8.09
C PRO A 89 19.67 10.95 -8.36
N MET A 90 18.55 11.60 -8.69
CA MET A 90 18.49 13.04 -8.96
C MET A 90 18.62 13.94 -7.74
N CYS A 91 18.65 13.39 -6.53
CA CYS A 91 18.78 14.18 -5.30
C CYS A 91 20.23 14.33 -4.80
N HIS A 92 21.20 13.75 -5.52
CA HIS A 92 22.62 13.66 -5.10
C HIS A 92 23.55 14.68 -5.76
N GLU A 93 23.01 15.57 -6.60
CA GLU A 93 23.71 16.71 -7.23
C GLU A 93 23.58 17.98 -6.38
#